data_AF-A0A8B9NF62-F1
#
_entry.id   AF-A0A8B9NF62-F1
#
_cell.length_a   1.000
_cell.length_b   1.000
_cell.length_c   1.000
_cell.angle_alpha   90.00
_cell.angle_beta   90.00
_cell.angle_gamma   90.00
#
_symmetry.space_group_name_H-M   'P 1'
#
loop_
_entity.id
_entity.type
_entity.pdbx_description
1 polymer ?
#
loop_
_entity_poly.entity_id
_entity_poly.type
_entity_poly.pdbx_seq_one_letter_code
_entity_poly.pdbx_strand_id
1 'polypeptide(L)'
;MSGWTPLAHWAASSLCAAALLPAGTLPTCSSMGAELLWETYPPASSLEKFCWPQAAFPEGRRFCLSLVLASLPTMATGEEITPALQGSWGDFWLFRFFVNAAGYASIVVPGFLLIQYFKRRNYLETGRGICFPVIKSCVFGSEVKSVHQEDGSLPPRAEPTESSTTRQVFKLLFCAAGLQASYLTWGVLQERVMTRTYGATETDPGEKFKDSQFLVFMNRILAFTVAGLYCALTKQPRHGAPMYKYSFASLSNILSSWCQYEALKYISFPTQVLAKASKVIPVMMMGKLVSRKSYEYWEYLTAALISVGVSMFLLSSAPNRHMSTVTTFSGIVLLAGYIIFDSFTSNWQDALFTYKMSPVQMMFGVNVFSCLFTVGSLLEQGALLESLRFMARHSEFTAHAVLLSVCSACGQLFIFYTINQFGAAVFTIIMTLRQAFAILLSCLIYGHTVTVVGGLGIAVVFMALFLRVYARSRMKKRSKKIPPGETPVQKV
;
A
#
# COMPACT_ATOMS: atom_id res chain seq x y z
N MET A 1 -35.86 37.21 0.44
CA MET A 1 -35.06 36.58 1.50
C MET A 1 -34.14 35.55 0.83
N SER A 2 -33.22 35.93 -0.06
CA SER A 2 -31.94 36.64 0.14
C SER A 2 -31.07 36.02 1.23
N GLY A 3 -30.00 35.31 0.86
CA GLY A 3 -28.95 34.93 1.80
C GLY A 3 -28.06 33.74 1.43
N TRP A 4 -27.54 33.63 0.20
CA TRP A 4 -26.42 32.72 -0.12
C TRP A 4 -25.47 33.37 -1.14
N THR A 5 -24.67 34.34 -0.71
CA THR A 5 -23.45 34.81 -1.41
C THR A 5 -22.63 35.67 -0.43
N PRO A 6 -21.59 35.10 0.20
CA PRO A 6 -20.25 35.66 0.01
C PRO A 6 -19.13 34.60 0.21
N LEU A 7 -18.77 33.86 -0.84
CA LEU A 7 -17.54 33.04 -0.85
C LEU A 7 -16.83 33.03 -2.21
N ALA A 8 -17.41 33.68 -3.23
CA ALA A 8 -16.86 33.75 -4.58
C ALA A 8 -15.94 34.98 -4.82
N HIS A 9 -15.87 35.94 -3.90
CA HIS A 9 -15.10 37.19 -4.09
C HIS A 9 -13.72 37.20 -3.42
N TRP A 10 -13.34 36.17 -2.67
CA TRP A 10 -12.02 36.09 -2.01
C TRP A 10 -10.97 35.28 -2.79
N ALA A 11 -11.37 34.57 -3.85
CA ALA A 11 -10.47 33.73 -4.65
C ALA A 11 -9.84 34.46 -5.87
N ALA A 12 -10.22 35.70 -6.15
CA ALA A 12 -9.82 36.42 -7.37
C ALA A 12 -8.73 37.50 -7.17
N SER A 13 -8.30 37.79 -5.94
CA SER A 13 -7.48 39.00 -5.66
C SER A 13 -6.03 38.73 -5.21
N SER A 14 -5.54 37.49 -5.21
CA SER A 14 -4.18 37.17 -4.73
C SER A 14 -3.22 36.56 -5.77
N LEU A 15 -3.56 36.59 -7.06
CA LEU A 15 -2.69 36.06 -8.13
C LEU A 15 -2.22 37.10 -9.16
N CYS A 16 -2.49 38.39 -8.94
CA CYS A 16 -2.23 39.43 -9.94
C CYS A 16 -1.07 40.40 -9.63
N ALA A 17 -0.19 40.10 -8.68
CA ALA A 17 0.96 40.98 -8.39
C ALA A 17 2.23 40.19 -8.06
N ALA A 18 3.12 40.08 -9.05
CA ALA A 18 4.59 40.05 -8.96
C ALA A 18 5.20 39.21 -10.12
N ALA A 19 5.02 39.73 -11.33
CA ALA A 19 6.00 39.60 -12.40
C ALA A 19 6.61 40.99 -12.63
N LEU A 20 7.90 41.05 -12.98
CA LEU A 20 8.82 42.17 -13.33
C LEU A 20 10.07 42.04 -12.42
N LEU A 21 11.35 41.90 -12.80
CA LEU A 21 12.24 42.09 -13.98
C LEU A 21 13.62 41.44 -13.61
N PRO A 22 14.76 41.63 -14.32
CA PRO A 22 15.13 41.29 -15.70
C PRO A 22 16.40 40.38 -15.77
N ALA A 23 16.82 40.07 -17.01
CA ALA A 23 17.97 39.24 -17.40
C ALA A 23 19.36 39.87 -17.13
N GLY A 24 20.39 39.03 -16.95
CA GLY A 24 21.79 39.47 -16.99
C GLY A 24 22.84 38.39 -16.68
N THR A 25 23.68 38.11 -17.70
CA THR A 25 25.11 37.71 -17.66
C THR A 25 25.55 36.32 -17.14
N LEU A 26 26.13 35.54 -18.08
CA LEU A 26 27.09 34.45 -17.89
C LEU A 26 28.33 34.92 -17.07
N PRO A 27 29.00 34.01 -16.33
CA PRO A 27 30.29 33.54 -16.85
C PRO A 27 30.60 32.04 -16.61
N THR A 28 31.60 31.62 -17.37
CA THR A 28 32.29 30.33 -17.46
C THR A 28 33.18 29.96 -16.27
N CYS A 29 33.46 28.65 -16.17
CA CYS A 29 34.73 28.01 -15.77
C CYS A 29 34.82 27.26 -14.40
N SER A 30 35.05 25.94 -14.55
CA SER A 30 36.18 25.17 -13.96
C SER A 30 36.01 24.33 -12.67
N SER A 31 36.30 23.03 -12.87
CA SER A 31 36.88 22.02 -11.96
C SER A 31 35.96 21.37 -10.92
N MET A 32 35.54 20.12 -11.16
CA MET A 32 36.19 18.84 -10.80
C MET A 32 35.87 18.38 -9.37
N GLY A 33 35.19 17.23 -9.25
CA GLY A 33 35.17 16.46 -8.00
C GLY A 33 33.83 15.88 -7.51
N ALA A 34 32.87 15.50 -8.37
CA ALA A 34 31.62 14.86 -7.92
C ALA A 34 31.10 13.73 -8.83
N GLU A 35 31.98 13.04 -9.56
CA GLU A 35 31.66 11.78 -10.24
C GLU A 35 32.32 10.63 -9.48
N LEU A 36 31.61 9.96 -8.56
CA LEU A 36 31.91 8.54 -8.18
C LEU A 36 30.96 7.87 -7.15
N LEU A 37 29.77 8.40 -6.82
CA LEU A 37 28.87 7.71 -5.87
C LEU A 37 27.40 7.57 -6.30
N TRP A 38 27.07 7.72 -7.60
CA TRP A 38 25.68 7.54 -8.08
C TRP A 38 25.39 6.14 -8.67
N GLU A 39 26.39 5.26 -8.81
CA GLU A 39 26.27 4.06 -9.64
C GLU A 39 25.54 2.83 -9.04
N THR A 40 24.90 2.94 -7.87
CA THR A 40 24.29 1.75 -7.21
C THR A 40 22.77 1.68 -7.20
N TYR A 41 22.06 2.64 -7.82
CA TYR A 41 20.60 2.54 -7.98
C TYR A 41 20.25 2.51 -9.47
N PRO A 42 19.49 1.50 -9.96
CA PRO A 42 18.99 1.58 -11.31
C PRO A 42 18.14 2.85 -11.44
N PRO A 43 18.31 3.66 -12.50
CA PRO A 43 17.48 4.84 -12.69
C PRO A 43 16.00 4.41 -12.72
N ALA A 44 15.10 5.25 -12.20
CA ALA A 44 13.66 4.95 -12.18
C ALA A 44 13.09 4.55 -13.56
N SER A 45 13.79 4.90 -14.65
CA SER A 45 13.50 4.46 -16.01
C SER A 45 13.67 2.94 -16.25
N SER A 46 14.59 2.26 -15.56
CA SER A 46 14.78 0.80 -15.67
C SER A 46 13.64 0.02 -14.98
N LEU A 47 13.10 0.58 -13.90
CA LEU A 47 11.94 0.04 -13.17
C LEU A 47 10.65 0.19 -13.96
N GLU A 48 10.49 1.32 -14.65
CA GLU A 48 9.36 1.54 -15.56
C GLU A 48 9.38 0.58 -16.74
N LYS A 49 10.55 0.27 -17.31
CA LYS A 49 10.71 -0.73 -18.38
C LYS A 49 10.37 -2.16 -17.93
N PHE A 50 10.52 -2.45 -16.63
CA PHE A 50 10.15 -3.74 -16.06
C PHE A 50 8.63 -3.86 -15.85
N CYS A 51 7.96 -2.82 -15.34
CA CYS A 51 6.50 -2.80 -15.21
C CYS A 51 5.79 -2.64 -16.56
N TRP A 52 6.44 -1.98 -17.51
CA TRP A 52 5.97 -1.80 -18.87
C TRP A 52 7.06 -2.25 -19.83
N PRO A 53 7.02 -3.52 -20.28
CA PRO A 53 7.77 -3.90 -21.46
C PRO A 53 7.45 -2.87 -22.54
N GLN A 54 8.47 -2.25 -23.13
CA GLN A 54 8.28 -1.41 -24.31
C GLN A 54 7.78 -2.34 -25.43
N ALA A 55 6.47 -2.57 -25.48
CA ALA A 55 5.82 -3.08 -26.65
C ALA A 55 6.01 -1.98 -27.71
N ALA A 56 7.00 -2.19 -28.57
CA ALA A 56 7.13 -1.47 -29.81
C ALA A 56 5.88 -1.81 -30.63
N PHE A 57 4.79 -1.07 -30.41
CA PHE A 57 3.67 -1.07 -31.32
C PHE A 57 4.18 -0.43 -32.62
N PRO A 58 4.25 -1.18 -33.73
CA PRO A 58 4.82 -0.69 -34.97
C PRO A 58 4.11 0.60 -35.39
N GLU A 59 4.92 1.59 -35.77
CA GLU A 59 4.46 2.88 -36.24
C GLU A 59 3.56 2.69 -37.46
N GLY A 60 2.33 3.18 -37.36
CA GLY A 60 1.42 3.24 -38.50
C GLY A 60 0.27 2.25 -38.40
N ARG A 61 -0.78 2.64 -37.67
CA ARG A 61 -2.17 2.53 -38.14
C ARG A 61 -3.10 3.24 -37.16
N ARG A 62 -3.93 4.14 -37.72
CA ARG A 62 -5.09 4.77 -37.06
C ARG A 62 -6.17 3.75 -36.61
N PHE A 63 -5.92 2.45 -36.74
CA PHE A 63 -6.83 1.35 -36.37
C PHE A 63 -6.90 1.05 -34.87
N CYS A 64 -5.91 1.45 -34.05
CA CYS A 64 -5.95 1.11 -32.62
C CYS A 64 -7.01 1.90 -31.82
N LEU A 65 -7.36 3.12 -32.22
CA LEU A 65 -8.39 3.87 -31.47
C LEU A 65 -9.79 3.26 -31.68
N SER A 66 -10.06 2.76 -32.90
CA SER A 66 -11.30 2.05 -33.23
C SER A 66 -11.38 0.69 -32.56
N LEU A 67 -10.24 -0.02 -32.41
CA LEU A 67 -10.19 -1.28 -31.67
C LEU A 67 -10.34 -1.08 -30.14
N VAL A 68 -9.82 0.03 -29.61
CA VAL A 68 -9.96 0.38 -28.18
C VAL A 68 -11.39 0.84 -27.88
N LEU A 69 -12.03 1.59 -28.78
CA LEU A 69 -13.46 1.91 -28.69
C LEU A 69 -14.35 0.69 -28.92
N ALA A 70 -13.90 -0.31 -29.68
CA ALA A 70 -14.58 -1.61 -29.82
C ALA A 70 -14.32 -2.57 -28.64
N SER A 71 -13.38 -2.23 -27.74
CA SER A 71 -13.13 -2.96 -26.48
C SER A 71 -13.79 -2.32 -25.25
N LEU A 72 -14.53 -1.22 -25.43
CA LEU A 72 -15.57 -0.87 -24.46
C LEU A 72 -16.56 -2.04 -24.45
N PRO A 73 -16.86 -2.64 -23.29
CA PRO A 73 -17.89 -3.65 -23.24
C PRO A 73 -19.21 -2.98 -23.59
N THR A 74 -19.68 -3.18 -24.82
CA THR A 74 -21.09 -3.05 -25.18
C THR A 74 -21.84 -4.18 -24.48
N MET A 75 -21.92 -4.13 -23.15
CA MET A 75 -22.81 -4.98 -22.36
C MET A 75 -24.22 -4.38 -22.43
N ALA A 76 -24.78 -4.39 -23.64
CA ALA A 76 -26.14 -3.99 -23.92
C ALA A 76 -26.67 -4.75 -25.13
N THR A 77 -26.58 -6.08 -25.12
CA THR A 77 -27.46 -6.95 -25.90
C THR A 77 -27.63 -8.24 -25.13
N GLY A 78 -28.88 -8.51 -24.75
CA GLY A 78 -29.25 -9.64 -23.91
C GLY A 78 -28.93 -10.99 -24.55
N GLU A 79 -28.15 -11.77 -23.81
CA GLU A 79 -28.40 -13.20 -23.66
C GLU A 79 -28.45 -13.45 -22.15
N GLU A 80 -29.62 -13.85 -21.66
CA GLU A 80 -29.80 -14.25 -20.27
C GLU A 80 -28.95 -15.50 -20.01
N ILE A 81 -27.75 -15.30 -19.46
CA ILE A 81 -27.03 -16.36 -18.77
C ILE A 81 -27.93 -16.79 -17.61
N THR A 82 -28.31 -18.06 -17.61
CA THR A 82 -29.25 -18.64 -16.64
C THR A 82 -28.77 -18.33 -15.21
N PRO A 83 -29.62 -17.79 -14.31
CA PRO A 83 -29.21 -17.30 -12.99
C PRO A 83 -28.53 -18.37 -12.11
N ALA A 84 -28.79 -19.65 -12.37
CA ALA A 84 -28.15 -20.77 -11.70
C ALA A 84 -26.66 -20.95 -12.05
N LEU A 85 -26.25 -20.68 -13.30
CA LEU A 85 -24.84 -20.79 -13.73
C LEU A 85 -24.01 -19.59 -13.25
N GLN A 86 -24.61 -18.39 -13.28
CA GLN A 86 -24.03 -17.16 -12.72
C GLN A 86 -23.74 -17.31 -11.22
N GLY A 87 -24.64 -17.96 -10.46
CA GLY A 87 -24.45 -18.25 -9.04
C GLY A 87 -23.28 -19.19 -8.76
N SER A 88 -23.08 -20.22 -9.59
CA SER A 88 -22.00 -21.20 -9.41
C SER A 88 -20.61 -20.65 -9.75
N TRP A 89 -20.49 -19.83 -10.79
CA TRP A 89 -19.21 -19.22 -11.20
C TRP A 89 -18.86 -17.97 -10.37
N GLY A 90 -19.86 -17.20 -9.93
CA GLY A 90 -19.67 -16.03 -9.08
C GLY A 90 -19.11 -16.36 -7.69
N ASP A 91 -19.35 -17.55 -7.18
CA ASP A 91 -18.77 -18.01 -5.91
C ASP A 91 -17.30 -18.45 -6.04
N PHE A 92 -16.82 -18.73 -7.26
CA PHE A 92 -15.41 -19.09 -7.47
C PHE A 92 -14.50 -17.86 -7.36
N TRP A 93 -13.55 -17.90 -6.41
CA TRP A 93 -12.69 -16.75 -6.14
C TRP A 93 -11.85 -16.35 -7.37
N LEU A 94 -11.42 -17.30 -8.20
CA LEU A 94 -10.58 -17.01 -9.37
C LEU A 94 -11.36 -16.18 -10.40
N PHE A 95 -12.64 -16.48 -10.61
CA PHE A 95 -13.49 -15.70 -11.51
C PHE A 95 -13.63 -14.26 -11.00
N ARG A 96 -13.95 -14.09 -9.70
CA ARG A 96 -14.00 -12.76 -9.06
C ARG A 96 -12.67 -12.00 -9.16
N PHE A 97 -11.54 -12.70 -9.02
CA PHE A 97 -10.23 -12.10 -9.21
C PHE A 97 -10.07 -11.53 -10.63
N PHE A 98 -10.44 -12.29 -11.66
CA PHE A 98 -10.36 -11.84 -13.05
C PHE A 98 -11.33 -10.70 -13.36
N VAL A 99 -12.56 -10.74 -12.85
CA VAL A 99 -13.52 -9.65 -12.99
C VAL A 99 -12.99 -8.36 -12.34
N ASN A 100 -12.44 -8.46 -11.13
CA ASN A 100 -11.84 -7.32 -10.44
C ASN A 100 -10.62 -6.79 -11.20
N ALA A 101 -9.74 -7.68 -11.68
CA ALA A 101 -8.58 -7.32 -12.49
C ALA A 101 -8.98 -6.64 -13.82
N ALA A 102 -10.06 -7.11 -14.46
CA ALA A 102 -10.62 -6.49 -15.66
C ALA A 102 -11.14 -5.07 -15.37
N GLY A 103 -11.86 -4.88 -14.26
CA GLY A 103 -12.34 -3.56 -13.85
C GLY A 103 -11.22 -2.60 -13.38
N TYR A 104 -10.05 -3.12 -13.01
CA TYR A 104 -8.87 -2.27 -12.83
C TYR A 104 -8.22 -1.94 -14.18
N ALA A 105 -8.18 -2.89 -15.11
CA ALA A 105 -7.62 -2.72 -16.44
C ALA A 105 -8.42 -1.69 -17.27
N SER A 106 -9.74 -1.61 -17.11
CA SER A 106 -10.61 -0.63 -17.77
C SER A 106 -10.22 0.82 -17.45
N ILE A 107 -9.60 1.08 -16.28
CA ILE A 107 -9.13 2.41 -15.87
C ILE A 107 -7.64 2.58 -16.21
N VAL A 108 -6.83 1.54 -15.98
CA VAL A 108 -5.37 1.58 -16.21
C VAL A 108 -5.03 1.71 -17.69
N VAL A 109 -5.72 1.00 -18.59
CA VAL A 109 -5.42 1.00 -20.03
C VAL A 109 -5.67 2.36 -20.67
N PRO A 110 -6.84 3.02 -20.50
CA PRO A 110 -7.03 4.38 -20.99
C PRO A 110 -6.07 5.39 -20.34
N GLY A 111 -5.81 5.25 -19.03
CA GLY A 111 -4.84 6.08 -18.33
C GLY A 111 -3.44 5.99 -18.93
N PHE A 112 -3.00 4.78 -19.28
CA PHE A 112 -1.73 4.53 -19.95
C PHE A 112 -1.67 5.13 -21.35
N LEU A 113 -2.73 4.96 -22.15
CA LEU A 113 -2.81 5.55 -23.50
C LEU A 113 -2.77 7.08 -23.45
N LEU A 114 -3.44 7.69 -22.47
CA LEU A 114 -3.39 9.14 -22.22
C LEU A 114 -1.99 9.60 -21.83
N ILE A 115 -1.31 8.88 -20.92
CA ILE A 115 0.07 9.18 -20.53
C ILE A 115 1.01 9.11 -21.74
N GLN A 116 0.89 8.07 -22.57
CA GLN A 116 1.69 7.96 -23.80
C GLN A 116 1.38 9.08 -24.79
N TYR A 117 0.11 9.42 -24.97
CA TYR A 117 -0.32 10.49 -25.83
C TYR A 117 0.29 11.84 -25.42
N PHE A 118 0.21 12.19 -24.13
CA PHE A 118 0.78 13.44 -23.62
C PHE A 118 2.31 13.47 -23.70
N LYS A 119 2.99 12.34 -23.47
CA LYS A 119 4.45 12.23 -23.65
C LYS A 119 4.85 12.37 -25.12
N ARG A 120 4.12 11.76 -26.07
CA ARG A 120 4.40 11.86 -27.51
C ARG A 120 4.13 13.25 -28.09
N ARG A 121 3.16 14.00 -27.54
CA ARG A 121 2.78 15.34 -28.01
C ARG A 121 3.63 16.48 -27.43
N ASN A 122 4.65 16.21 -26.60
CA ASN A 122 5.39 17.23 -25.84
C ASN A 122 4.44 18.23 -25.16
N TYR A 123 3.44 17.71 -24.46
CA TYR A 123 2.35 18.52 -23.87
C TYR A 123 2.85 19.56 -22.83
N LEU A 124 4.08 19.43 -22.35
CA LEU A 124 4.76 20.45 -21.52
C LEU A 124 4.89 21.80 -22.22
N GLU A 125 5.01 21.82 -23.55
CA GLU A 125 5.18 23.04 -24.36
C GLU A 125 3.87 23.52 -24.97
N THR A 126 2.92 22.60 -25.23
CA THR A 126 1.67 22.90 -25.95
C THR A 126 0.45 23.10 -25.02
N GLY A 127 0.51 22.60 -23.79
CA GLY A 127 -0.65 22.57 -22.89
C GLY A 127 -1.00 23.95 -22.32
N ARG A 128 -2.29 24.33 -22.42
CA ARG A 128 -2.87 25.52 -21.77
C ARG A 128 -4.23 25.15 -21.16
N GLY A 129 -4.66 25.85 -20.11
CA GLY A 129 -5.98 25.70 -19.48
C GLY A 129 -5.97 25.02 -18.09
N ILE A 130 -7.16 24.80 -17.53
CA ILE A 130 -7.39 24.36 -16.14
C ILE A 130 -6.88 22.93 -15.88
N CYS A 131 -6.90 22.05 -16.90
CA CYS A 131 -6.40 20.68 -16.78
C CYS A 131 -4.87 20.57 -16.89
N PHE A 132 -4.17 21.62 -17.34
CA PHE A 132 -2.71 21.62 -17.49
C PHE A 132 -1.94 21.31 -16.18
N PRO A 133 -2.21 21.97 -15.03
CA PRO A 133 -1.52 21.66 -13.78
C PRO A 133 -1.75 20.21 -13.30
N VAL A 134 -2.95 19.68 -13.50
CA VAL A 134 -3.28 18.28 -13.15
C VAL A 134 -2.53 17.32 -14.06
N ILE A 135 -2.57 17.51 -15.39
CA ILE A 135 -1.87 16.66 -16.35
C ILE A 135 -0.35 16.74 -16.16
N LYS A 136 0.19 17.94 -15.90
CA LYS A 136 1.61 18.15 -15.60
C LYS A 136 2.03 17.40 -14.34
N SER A 137 1.31 17.57 -13.24
CA SER A 137 1.58 16.86 -11.97
C SER A 137 1.40 15.34 -12.10
N CYS A 138 0.39 14.90 -12.85
CA CYS A 138 0.10 13.49 -13.04
C CYS A 138 1.10 12.76 -13.92
N VAL A 139 1.52 13.37 -15.03
CA VAL A 139 2.30 12.70 -16.10
C VAL A 139 3.79 13.00 -16.03
N PHE A 140 4.15 14.26 -15.76
CA PHE A 140 5.53 14.73 -15.84
C PHE A 140 6.16 14.95 -14.46
N GLY A 141 5.34 15.11 -13.42
CA GLY A 141 5.79 15.54 -12.10
C GLY A 141 6.23 17.00 -12.13
N SER A 142 6.62 17.56 -10.98
CA SER A 142 7.33 18.84 -10.97
C SER A 142 8.79 18.59 -11.28
N GLU A 143 9.30 19.13 -12.40
CA GLU A 143 10.73 19.21 -12.70
C GLU A 143 11.52 19.58 -11.45
N VAL A 144 12.52 18.76 -11.11
CA VAL A 144 13.50 19.11 -10.09
C VAL A 144 14.36 20.20 -10.70
N LYS A 145 13.98 21.47 -10.53
CA LYS A 145 14.94 22.56 -10.68
C LYS A 145 16.04 22.29 -9.67
N SER A 146 17.25 21.97 -10.15
CA SER A 146 18.45 21.90 -9.33
C SER A 146 18.67 23.27 -8.71
N VAL A 147 18.21 23.44 -7.47
CA VAL A 147 18.51 24.64 -6.68
C VAL A 147 19.94 24.47 -6.19
N HIS A 148 20.87 25.21 -6.79
CA HIS A 148 22.05 25.63 -6.06
C HIS A 148 21.58 26.57 -4.95
N GLN A 149 21.73 26.07 -3.73
CA GLN A 149 22.16 26.78 -2.51
C GLN A 149 21.62 28.20 -2.29
N GLU A 150 20.62 28.30 -1.41
CA GLU A 150 20.70 29.26 -0.31
C GLU A 150 20.47 28.49 0.99
N ASP A 151 21.37 28.76 1.94
CA ASP A 151 21.42 28.17 3.25
C ASP A 151 20.11 28.37 4.02
N GLY A 152 19.53 27.26 4.40
CA GLY A 152 18.51 27.17 5.43
C GLY A 152 18.69 25.81 6.05
N SER A 153 19.63 25.74 7.00
CA SER A 153 19.79 24.63 7.93
C SER A 153 18.44 23.97 8.18
N LEU A 154 18.30 22.72 7.70
CA LEU A 154 17.23 21.87 8.21
C LEU A 154 17.34 21.99 9.73
N PRO A 155 16.28 22.38 10.45
CA PRO A 155 16.37 22.39 11.89
C PRO A 155 16.84 20.99 12.27
N PRO A 156 17.91 20.87 13.10
CA PRO A 156 18.37 19.57 13.54
C PRO A 156 17.12 18.84 14.01
N ARG A 157 16.91 17.61 13.51
CA ARG A 157 15.88 16.69 14.01
C ARG A 157 15.79 16.97 15.49
N ALA A 158 14.69 17.58 15.96
CA ALA A 158 14.63 18.15 17.29
C ALA A 158 15.24 17.12 18.24
N GLU A 159 16.48 17.36 18.67
CA GLU A 159 17.06 16.69 19.81
C GLU A 159 16.02 17.02 20.87
N PRO A 160 15.26 16.03 21.37
CA PRO A 160 14.15 16.33 22.24
C PRO A 160 14.73 17.06 23.44
N THR A 161 14.50 18.38 23.48
CA THR A 161 14.80 19.30 24.57
C THR A 161 14.50 18.56 25.84
N GLU A 162 15.53 18.18 26.62
CA GLU A 162 15.51 17.25 27.77
C GLU A 162 14.10 17.03 28.32
N SER A 163 13.30 16.25 27.60
CA SER A 163 11.96 15.94 28.03
C SER A 163 12.21 14.79 28.96
N SER A 164 11.93 14.95 30.26
CA SER A 164 12.24 13.94 31.27
C SER A 164 12.02 12.55 30.70
N THR A 165 13.02 11.67 30.78
CA THR A 165 13.02 10.33 30.15
C THR A 165 11.67 9.62 30.31
N THR A 166 11.04 9.83 31.47
CA THR A 166 9.66 9.48 31.80
C THR A 166 8.61 9.91 30.76
N ARG A 167 8.57 11.19 30.35
CA ARG A 167 7.63 11.70 29.33
C ARG A 167 7.86 11.06 27.96
N GLN A 168 9.10 10.76 27.57
CA GLN A 168 9.37 10.04 26.31
C GLN A 168 8.88 8.60 26.37
N VAL A 169 9.13 7.92 27.50
CA VAL A 169 8.62 6.56 27.74
C VAL A 169 7.10 6.54 27.71
N PHE A 170 6.41 7.48 28.36
CA PHE A 170 4.96 7.59 28.30
C PHE A 170 4.45 7.83 26.88
N LYS A 171 5.08 8.72 26.11
CA LYS A 171 4.72 8.94 24.69
C LYS A 171 4.91 7.66 23.88
N LEU A 172 6.00 6.92 24.09
CA LEU A 172 6.28 5.67 23.40
C LEU A 172 5.25 4.61 23.74
N LEU A 173 4.92 4.44 25.03
CA LEU A 173 3.91 3.50 25.50
C LEU A 173 2.53 3.85 24.95
N PHE A 174 2.15 5.13 24.93
CA PHE A 174 0.91 5.59 24.31
C PHE A 174 0.86 5.27 22.81
N CYS A 175 1.96 5.51 22.08
CA CYS A 175 2.05 5.16 20.65
C CYS A 175 1.95 3.66 20.44
N ALA A 176 2.68 2.88 21.23
CA ALA A 176 2.67 1.43 21.15
C ALA A 176 1.28 0.89 21.45
N ALA A 177 0.67 1.28 22.58
CA ALA A 177 -0.67 0.85 22.97
C ALA A 177 -1.74 1.25 21.95
N GLY A 178 -1.72 2.51 21.48
CA GLY A 178 -2.66 2.99 20.46
C GLY A 178 -2.53 2.23 19.14
N LEU A 179 -1.30 1.96 18.70
CA LEU A 179 -1.02 1.16 17.50
C LEU A 179 -1.48 -0.28 17.67
N GLN A 180 -1.20 -0.90 18.83
CA GLN A 180 -1.65 -2.25 19.15
C GLN A 180 -3.18 -2.34 19.16
N ALA A 181 -3.84 -1.51 19.97
CA ALA A 181 -5.28 -1.52 20.11
C ALA A 181 -5.97 -1.31 18.75
N SER A 182 -5.53 -0.33 17.96
CA SER A 182 -6.15 -0.01 16.67
C SER A 182 -6.05 -1.18 15.69
N TYR A 183 -4.85 -1.74 15.48
CA TYR A 183 -4.65 -2.78 14.48
C TYR A 183 -5.04 -4.20 14.93
N LEU A 184 -5.02 -4.49 16.23
CA LEU A 184 -5.56 -5.74 16.77
C LEU A 184 -7.08 -5.73 16.65
N THR A 185 -7.74 -4.64 17.05
CA THR A 185 -9.18 -4.46 16.87
C THR A 185 -9.55 -4.53 15.39
N TRP A 186 -8.80 -3.84 14.52
CA TRP A 186 -8.99 -3.94 13.07
C TRP A 186 -8.87 -5.38 12.57
N GLY A 187 -7.87 -6.15 13.03
CA GLY A 187 -7.69 -7.55 12.62
C GLY A 187 -8.83 -8.47 13.06
N VAL A 188 -9.29 -8.32 14.31
CA VAL A 188 -10.43 -9.09 14.84
C VAL A 188 -11.74 -8.71 14.13
N LEU A 189 -11.98 -7.41 13.91
CA LEU A 189 -13.14 -6.95 13.16
C LEU A 189 -13.09 -7.41 11.70
N GLN A 190 -11.91 -7.43 11.08
CA GLN A 190 -11.73 -7.94 9.73
C GLN A 190 -12.20 -9.39 9.65
N GLU A 191 -11.75 -10.24 10.57
CA GLU A 191 -12.16 -11.65 10.61
C GLU A 191 -13.66 -11.80 10.89
N ARG A 192 -14.21 -11.04 11.85
CA ARG A 192 -15.64 -11.07 12.17
C ARG A 192 -16.52 -10.66 10.99
N VAL A 193 -16.21 -9.56 10.31
CA VAL A 193 -17.00 -9.08 9.17
C VAL A 193 -17.00 -10.10 8.02
N MET A 194 -15.88 -10.82 7.82
CA MET A 194 -15.76 -11.80 6.74
C MET A 194 -16.41 -13.16 7.07
N THR A 195 -16.62 -13.49 8.34
CA THR A 195 -17.11 -14.81 8.77
C THR A 195 -18.56 -14.79 9.27
N ARG A 196 -19.05 -13.64 9.75
CA ARG A 196 -20.37 -13.51 10.37
C ARG A 196 -21.50 -13.42 9.35
N THR A 197 -22.64 -14.00 9.73
CA THR A 197 -23.92 -13.82 9.03
C THR A 197 -24.73 -12.72 9.73
N TYR A 198 -25.30 -11.80 8.96
CA TYR A 198 -26.08 -10.66 9.44
C TYR A 198 -27.59 -10.92 9.25
N GLY A 199 -28.41 -10.48 10.21
CA GLY A 199 -29.88 -10.65 10.12
C GLY A 199 -30.40 -12.05 10.43
N ALA A 200 -29.57 -12.95 10.95
CA ALA A 200 -30.01 -14.29 11.35
C ALA A 200 -31.03 -14.20 12.51
N THR A 201 -32.19 -14.82 12.32
CA THR A 201 -33.25 -15.00 13.33
C THR A 201 -33.58 -16.49 13.43
N GLU A 202 -34.35 -16.95 14.43
CA GLU A 202 -34.67 -18.39 14.57
C GLU A 202 -35.34 -19.01 13.32
N THR A 203 -35.92 -18.18 12.45
CA THR A 203 -36.60 -18.58 11.22
C THR A 203 -35.83 -18.29 9.93
N ASP A 204 -34.77 -17.45 9.96
CA ASP A 204 -34.00 -17.05 8.78
C ASP A 204 -32.50 -17.26 9.03
N PRO A 205 -31.80 -18.08 8.20
CA PRO A 205 -30.36 -18.31 8.34
C PRO A 205 -29.51 -17.03 8.23
N GLY A 206 -30.07 -15.91 7.75
CA GLY A 206 -29.42 -14.61 7.61
C GLY A 206 -28.52 -14.51 6.38
N GLU A 207 -28.04 -13.31 6.09
CA GLU A 207 -27.24 -12.99 4.90
C GLU A 207 -25.75 -12.78 5.23
N LYS A 208 -24.84 -13.38 4.45
CA LYS A 208 -23.39 -13.13 4.56
C LYS A 208 -22.96 -12.09 3.54
N PHE A 209 -22.13 -11.14 3.97
CA PHE A 209 -21.53 -10.17 3.08
C PHE A 209 -20.41 -10.81 2.24
N LYS A 210 -20.53 -10.78 0.91
CA LYS A 210 -19.62 -11.50 -0.01
C LYS A 210 -18.55 -10.62 -0.68
N ASP A 211 -18.74 -9.30 -0.71
CA ASP A 211 -17.91 -8.36 -1.49
C ASP A 211 -16.69 -7.84 -0.70
N SER A 212 -15.57 -8.55 -0.80
CA SER A 212 -14.31 -8.11 -0.19
C SER A 212 -13.78 -6.78 -0.75
N GLN A 213 -14.10 -6.44 -2.01
CA GLN A 213 -13.60 -5.24 -2.66
C GLN A 213 -14.21 -3.98 -2.04
N PHE A 214 -15.48 -4.03 -1.67
CA PHE A 214 -16.16 -2.93 -0.98
C PHE A 214 -15.54 -2.63 0.40
N LEU A 215 -15.17 -3.65 1.19
CA LEU A 215 -14.48 -3.43 2.47
C LEU A 215 -13.08 -2.83 2.29
N VAL A 216 -12.38 -3.24 1.23
CA VAL A 216 -11.10 -2.60 0.86
C VAL A 216 -11.35 -1.14 0.52
N PHE A 217 -12.34 -0.83 -0.32
CA PHE A 217 -12.70 0.55 -0.66
C PHE A 217 -12.98 1.42 0.57
N MET A 218 -13.80 0.95 1.53
CA MET A 218 -14.10 1.67 2.77
C MET A 218 -12.85 1.99 3.61
N ASN A 219 -11.89 1.07 3.66
CA ASN A 219 -10.61 1.32 4.32
C ASN A 219 -9.74 2.32 3.55
N ARG A 220 -9.77 2.29 2.20
CA ARG A 220 -8.97 3.19 1.35
C ARG A 220 -9.48 4.62 1.36
N ILE A 221 -10.81 4.82 1.37
CA ILE A 221 -11.38 6.17 1.41
C ILE A 221 -11.06 6.89 2.72
N LEU A 222 -11.15 6.21 3.87
CA LEU A 222 -10.73 6.82 5.14
C LEU A 222 -9.22 7.03 5.23
N ALA A 223 -8.42 6.12 4.68
CA ALA A 223 -6.98 6.30 4.62
C ALA A 223 -6.58 7.51 3.75
N PHE A 224 -7.27 7.69 2.63
CA PHE A 224 -7.13 8.85 1.75
C PHE A 224 -7.53 10.15 2.45
N THR A 225 -8.68 10.19 3.13
CA THR A 225 -9.14 11.41 3.82
C THR A 225 -8.21 11.79 4.97
N VAL A 226 -7.78 10.82 5.78
CA VAL A 226 -6.85 11.07 6.90
C VAL A 226 -5.47 11.52 6.41
N ALA A 227 -4.91 10.85 5.41
CA ALA A 227 -3.62 11.27 4.84
C ALA A 227 -3.72 12.64 4.16
N GLY A 228 -4.82 12.91 3.47
CA GLY A 228 -5.09 14.19 2.82
C GLY A 228 -5.23 15.32 3.82
N LEU A 229 -6.02 15.12 4.89
CA LEU A 229 -6.16 16.07 5.98
C LEU A 229 -4.81 16.33 6.67
N TYR A 230 -4.03 15.28 6.95
CA TYR A 230 -2.70 15.44 7.53
C TYR A 230 -1.78 16.24 6.60
N CYS A 231 -1.78 15.96 5.29
CA CYS A 231 -0.98 16.71 4.32
C CYS A 231 -1.43 18.18 4.20
N ALA A 232 -2.72 18.46 4.36
CA ALA A 232 -3.25 19.83 4.33
C ALA A 232 -2.87 20.62 5.60
N LEU A 233 -2.86 19.96 6.77
CA LEU A 233 -2.59 20.60 8.06
C LEU A 233 -1.10 20.70 8.40
N THR A 234 -0.23 19.93 7.76
CA THR A 234 1.20 19.89 8.07
C THR A 234 2.05 20.29 6.87
N LYS A 235 3.14 21.02 7.11
CA LYS A 235 4.09 21.36 6.04
C LYS A 235 4.73 20.08 5.49
N GLN A 236 4.38 19.72 4.27
CA GLN A 236 4.97 18.58 3.57
C GLN A 236 6.15 19.01 2.70
N PRO A 237 7.16 18.15 2.51
CA PRO A 237 8.26 18.41 1.58
C PRO A 237 7.72 18.51 0.14
N ARG A 238 8.47 19.17 -0.75
CA ARG A 238 8.09 19.32 -2.16
C ARG A 238 7.87 17.95 -2.80
N HIS A 239 6.72 17.77 -3.44
CA HIS A 239 6.35 16.54 -4.12
C HIS A 239 7.00 16.47 -5.51
N GLY A 240 8.09 15.71 -5.64
CA GLY A 240 8.86 15.61 -6.90
C GLY A 240 8.50 14.43 -7.81
N ALA A 241 7.69 13.48 -7.35
CA ALA A 241 7.38 12.27 -8.14
C ALA A 241 6.19 12.49 -9.09
N PRO A 242 6.25 11.99 -10.34
CA PRO A 242 5.06 11.90 -11.19
C PRO A 242 3.95 11.06 -10.52
N MET A 243 2.72 11.59 -10.44
CA MET A 243 1.66 10.90 -9.67
C MET A 243 1.31 9.54 -10.25
N TYR A 244 1.42 9.31 -11.57
CA TYR A 244 1.12 7.99 -12.14
C TYR A 244 2.01 6.88 -11.55
N LYS A 245 3.18 7.19 -10.99
CA LYS A 245 4.03 6.17 -10.34
C LYS A 245 3.41 5.56 -9.10
N TYR A 246 2.49 6.27 -8.43
CA TYR A 246 1.72 5.70 -7.31
C TYR A 246 0.71 4.66 -7.78
N SER A 247 0.31 4.68 -9.06
CA SER A 247 -0.69 3.75 -9.59
C SER A 247 -0.21 2.29 -9.54
N PHE A 248 1.09 2.03 -9.73
CA PHE A 248 1.66 0.67 -9.62
C PHE A 248 1.56 0.12 -8.21
N ALA A 249 2.06 0.90 -7.23
CA ALA A 249 1.96 0.55 -5.83
C ALA A 249 0.51 0.44 -5.38
N SER A 250 -0.38 1.27 -5.91
CA SER A 250 -1.81 1.21 -5.63
C SER A 250 -2.46 -0.07 -6.16
N LEU A 251 -2.26 -0.39 -7.45
CA LEU A 251 -2.82 -1.58 -8.08
C LEU A 251 -2.40 -2.85 -7.34
N SER A 252 -1.10 -3.00 -7.07
CA SER A 252 -0.59 -4.14 -6.32
C SER A 252 -1.10 -4.16 -4.88
N ASN A 253 -1.25 -3.00 -4.23
CA ASN A 253 -1.77 -2.94 -2.87
C ASN A 253 -3.25 -3.35 -2.80
N ILE A 254 -4.06 -2.98 -3.80
CA ILE A 254 -5.47 -3.39 -3.89
C ILE A 254 -5.57 -4.90 -4.11
N LEU A 255 -4.84 -5.43 -5.11
CA LEU A 255 -4.83 -6.87 -5.39
C LEU A 255 -4.36 -7.69 -4.18
N SER A 256 -3.30 -7.21 -3.50
CA SER A 256 -2.84 -7.78 -2.24
C SER A 256 -3.94 -7.78 -1.18
N SER A 257 -4.58 -6.63 -0.95
CA SER A 257 -5.65 -6.50 0.05
C SER A 257 -6.84 -7.41 -0.28
N TRP A 258 -7.26 -7.47 -1.54
CA TRP A 258 -8.34 -8.35 -1.96
C TRP A 258 -8.01 -9.83 -1.71
N CYS A 259 -6.82 -10.28 -2.13
CA CYS A 259 -6.35 -11.64 -1.86
C CYS A 259 -6.29 -11.93 -0.36
N GLN A 260 -5.89 -10.97 0.45
CA GLN A 260 -5.86 -11.09 1.91
C GLN A 260 -7.27 -11.31 2.49
N TYR A 261 -8.26 -10.53 2.06
CA TYR A 261 -9.63 -10.65 2.56
C TYR A 261 -10.27 -11.96 2.09
N GLU A 262 -10.12 -12.32 0.81
CA GLU A 262 -10.63 -13.59 0.27
C GLU A 262 -9.96 -14.81 0.92
N ALA A 263 -8.67 -14.75 1.23
CA ALA A 263 -7.97 -15.85 1.91
C ALA A 263 -8.62 -16.21 3.24
N LEU A 264 -9.18 -15.24 3.99
CA LEU A 264 -9.86 -15.50 5.27
C LEU A 264 -11.12 -16.38 5.13
N LYS A 265 -11.63 -16.59 3.91
CA LYS A 265 -12.71 -17.56 3.64
C LYS A 265 -12.21 -19.01 3.62
N TYR A 266 -10.91 -19.22 3.45
CA TYR A 266 -10.28 -20.53 3.24
C TYR A 266 -9.26 -20.91 4.33
N ILE A 267 -8.65 -19.92 4.98
CA ILE A 267 -7.64 -20.11 6.02
C ILE A 267 -7.98 -19.34 7.29
N SER A 268 -7.52 -19.86 8.43
CA SER A 268 -7.68 -19.18 9.71
C SER A 268 -6.81 -17.92 9.81
N PHE A 269 -7.24 -16.97 10.65
CA PHE A 269 -6.48 -15.74 10.88
C PHE A 269 -5.06 -15.96 11.43
N PRO A 270 -4.79 -16.89 12.38
CA PRO A 270 -3.41 -17.16 12.83
C PRO A 270 -2.50 -17.62 11.68
N THR A 271 -3.02 -18.49 10.80
CA THR A 271 -2.31 -18.94 9.60
C THR A 271 -1.95 -17.77 8.70
N GLN A 272 -2.88 -16.84 8.50
CA GLN A 272 -2.62 -15.64 7.72
C GLN A 272 -1.57 -14.72 8.38
N VAL A 273 -1.65 -14.50 9.69
CA VAL A 273 -0.66 -13.65 10.39
C VAL A 273 0.74 -14.26 10.33
N LEU A 274 0.84 -15.59 10.42
CA LEU A 274 2.12 -16.29 10.31
C LEU A 274 2.65 -16.26 8.87
N ALA A 275 1.80 -16.49 7.87
CA ALA A 275 2.16 -16.34 6.46
C ALA A 275 2.60 -14.90 6.12
N LYS A 276 2.02 -13.89 6.77
CA LYS A 276 2.51 -12.50 6.67
C LYS A 276 3.92 -12.32 7.21
N ALA A 277 4.33 -13.11 8.21
CA ALA A 277 5.70 -13.08 8.71
C ALA A 277 6.68 -13.63 7.67
N SER A 278 6.32 -14.65 6.87
CA SER A 278 7.19 -15.22 5.83
C SER A 278 7.42 -14.32 4.62
N LYS A 279 6.68 -13.20 4.50
CA LYS A 279 6.84 -12.22 3.41
C LYS A 279 8.25 -11.65 3.28
N VAL A 280 9.10 -11.80 4.30
CA VAL A 280 10.50 -11.41 4.26
C VAL A 280 11.21 -12.00 3.04
N ILE A 281 10.98 -13.28 2.74
CA ILE A 281 11.66 -13.95 1.63
C ILE A 281 11.23 -13.34 0.29
N PRO A 282 9.93 -13.27 -0.06
CA PRO A 282 9.53 -12.67 -1.33
C PRO A 282 9.87 -11.19 -1.42
N VAL A 283 9.87 -10.43 -0.31
CA VAL A 283 10.35 -9.04 -0.29
C VAL A 283 11.83 -8.95 -0.68
N MET A 284 12.68 -9.84 -0.15
CA MET A 284 14.11 -9.88 -0.50
C MET A 284 14.34 -10.29 -1.95
N MET A 285 13.62 -11.31 -2.43
CA MET A 285 13.68 -11.73 -3.83
C MET A 285 13.21 -10.61 -4.77
N MET A 286 12.08 -9.97 -4.45
CA MET A 286 11.53 -8.89 -5.24
C MET A 286 12.43 -7.65 -5.21
N GLY A 287 13.10 -7.37 -4.09
CA GLY A 287 14.06 -6.26 -4.02
C GLY A 287 15.33 -6.49 -4.85
N LYS A 288 15.75 -7.75 -5.03
CA LYS A 288 16.78 -8.10 -6.02
C LYS A 288 16.28 -7.90 -7.45
N LEU A 289 15.06 -8.37 -7.75
CA LEU A 289 14.49 -8.31 -9.11
C LEU A 289 14.18 -6.87 -9.55
N VAL A 290 13.53 -6.11 -8.68
CA VAL A 290 13.03 -4.75 -8.93
C VAL A 290 14.16 -3.74 -8.71
N SER A 291 14.79 -3.74 -7.53
CA SER A 291 15.73 -2.68 -7.13
C SER A 291 17.21 -3.09 -7.18
N ARG A 292 17.54 -4.30 -7.63
CA ARG A 292 18.93 -4.86 -7.62
C ARG A 292 19.63 -4.74 -6.26
N LYS A 293 18.88 -4.83 -5.15
CA LYS A 293 19.42 -4.72 -3.79
C LYS A 293 20.21 -5.97 -3.42
N SER A 294 21.36 -5.78 -2.77
CA SER A 294 22.06 -6.84 -2.04
C SER A 294 21.58 -6.89 -0.58
N TYR A 295 21.66 -8.08 0.03
CA TYR A 295 21.20 -8.32 1.40
C TYR A 295 22.32 -8.99 2.19
N GLU A 296 22.39 -8.70 3.50
CA GLU A 296 23.41 -9.26 4.38
C GLU A 296 23.06 -10.69 4.83
N TYR A 297 24.06 -11.47 5.24
CA TYR A 297 23.89 -12.85 5.69
C TYR A 297 22.82 -13.02 6.79
N TRP A 298 22.78 -12.09 7.76
CA TRP A 298 21.80 -12.09 8.86
C TRP A 298 20.35 -11.98 8.37
N GLU A 299 20.12 -11.32 7.23
CA GLU A 299 18.78 -11.21 6.65
C GLU A 299 18.31 -12.56 6.08
N TYR A 300 19.22 -13.34 5.45
CA TYR A 300 18.91 -14.70 5.01
C TYR A 300 18.69 -15.66 6.18
N LEU A 301 19.51 -15.57 7.22
CA LEU A 301 19.36 -16.41 8.42
C LEU A 301 18.00 -16.19 9.09
N THR A 302 17.60 -14.94 9.28
CA THR A 302 16.30 -14.61 9.89
C THR A 302 15.13 -15.04 9.00
N ALA A 303 15.26 -14.93 7.68
CA ALA A 303 14.27 -15.39 6.73
C ALA A 303 14.10 -16.93 6.73
N ALA A 304 15.21 -17.67 6.85
CA ALA A 304 15.19 -19.13 7.00
C ALA A 304 14.49 -19.56 8.29
N LEU A 305 14.82 -18.93 9.43
CA LEU A 305 14.17 -19.21 10.71
C LEU A 305 12.65 -18.94 10.68
N ILE A 306 12.23 -17.82 10.08
CA ILE A 306 10.79 -17.53 9.90
C ILE A 306 10.12 -18.64 9.09
N SER A 307 10.75 -19.13 8.03
CA SER A 307 10.19 -20.19 7.18
C SER A 307 10.04 -21.50 7.93
N VAL A 308 11.05 -21.90 8.71
CA VAL A 308 10.98 -23.10 9.55
C VAL A 308 9.82 -22.99 10.54
N GLY A 309 9.71 -21.87 11.26
CA GLY A 309 8.64 -21.66 12.22
C GLY A 309 7.24 -21.66 11.60
N VAL A 310 7.08 -21.04 10.42
CA VAL A 310 5.82 -21.04 9.66
C VAL A 310 5.46 -22.45 9.22
N SER A 311 6.40 -23.20 8.63
CA SER A 311 6.17 -24.58 8.19
C SER A 311 5.79 -25.51 9.33
N MET A 312 6.48 -25.41 10.48
CA MET A 312 6.15 -26.18 11.69
C MET A 312 4.71 -25.93 12.16
N PHE A 313 4.27 -24.66 12.16
CA PHE A 313 2.91 -24.31 12.53
C PHE A 313 1.87 -24.79 11.53
N LEU A 314 2.13 -24.64 10.23
CA LEU A 314 1.20 -25.07 9.17
C LEU A 314 1.00 -26.59 9.19
N LEU A 315 2.09 -27.35 9.32
CA LEU A 315 2.04 -28.82 9.44
C LEU A 315 1.28 -29.27 10.69
N SER A 316 1.46 -28.55 11.80
CA SER A 316 0.72 -28.81 13.03
C SER A 316 -0.77 -28.43 12.94
N SER A 317 -1.12 -27.43 12.14
CA SER A 317 -2.48 -26.89 12.05
C SER A 317 -3.35 -27.65 11.05
N ALA A 318 -2.83 -28.72 10.46
CA ALA A 318 -3.51 -29.60 9.52
C ALA A 318 -4.11 -30.91 10.10
N PRO A 319 -4.74 -30.97 11.30
CA PRO A 319 -5.39 -32.20 11.73
C PRO A 319 -6.86 -32.27 11.27
N ASN A 320 -7.23 -33.37 10.60
CA ASN A 320 -8.56 -33.99 10.56
C ASN A 320 -9.82 -33.10 10.39
N ARG A 321 -9.72 -31.95 9.72
CA ARG A 321 -10.92 -31.26 9.21
C ARG A 321 -11.19 -31.79 7.81
N HIS A 322 -12.42 -32.23 7.59
CA HIS A 322 -12.99 -32.60 6.28
C HIS A 322 -13.10 -31.37 5.34
N MET A 323 -12.10 -30.48 5.33
CA MET A 323 -11.93 -29.43 4.35
C MET A 323 -11.45 -30.09 3.06
N SER A 324 -12.21 -29.92 1.98
CA SER A 324 -11.84 -30.40 0.67
C SER A 324 -10.42 -29.89 0.33
N THR A 325 -9.56 -30.74 -0.25
CA THR A 325 -8.20 -30.35 -0.69
C THR A 325 -8.19 -29.06 -1.51
N VAL A 326 -9.27 -28.82 -2.26
CA VAL A 326 -9.54 -27.62 -3.08
C VAL A 326 -9.63 -26.33 -2.25
N THR A 327 -10.23 -26.35 -1.05
CA THR A 327 -10.37 -25.15 -0.20
C THR A 327 -9.03 -24.75 0.40
N THR A 328 -8.24 -25.71 0.85
CA THR A 328 -6.88 -25.46 1.40
C THR A 328 -5.93 -24.95 0.32
N PHE A 329 -5.98 -25.55 -0.88
CA PHE A 329 -5.17 -25.11 -2.02
C PHE A 329 -5.51 -23.67 -2.43
N SER A 330 -6.81 -23.35 -2.52
CA SER A 330 -7.27 -21.99 -2.83
C SER A 330 -6.75 -20.95 -1.83
N GLY A 331 -6.79 -21.26 -0.53
CA GLY A 331 -6.25 -20.40 0.52
C GLY A 331 -4.74 -20.18 0.40
N ILE A 332 -3.97 -21.22 0.07
CA ILE A 332 -2.51 -21.12 -0.15
C ILE A 332 -2.20 -20.26 -1.38
N VAL A 333 -2.91 -20.45 -2.49
CA VAL A 333 -2.72 -19.64 -3.71
C VAL A 333 -3.05 -18.17 -3.45
N LEU A 334 -4.15 -17.88 -2.76
CA LEU A 334 -4.51 -16.51 -2.37
C LEU A 334 -3.47 -15.87 -1.45
N LEU A 335 -2.92 -16.61 -0.49
CA LEU A 335 -1.82 -16.15 0.35
C LEU A 335 -0.56 -15.86 -0.45
N ALA A 336 -0.20 -16.74 -1.39
CA ALA A 336 0.96 -16.53 -2.25
C ALA A 336 0.78 -15.25 -3.09
N GLY A 337 -0.39 -15.06 -3.70
CA GLY A 337 -0.74 -13.83 -4.42
C GLY A 337 -0.66 -12.59 -3.52
N TYR A 338 -1.24 -12.65 -2.31
CA TYR A 338 -1.12 -11.58 -1.31
C TYR A 338 0.34 -11.20 -1.04
N ILE A 339 1.20 -12.18 -0.77
CA ILE A 339 2.62 -11.95 -0.44
C ILE A 339 3.38 -11.37 -1.63
N ILE A 340 3.16 -11.89 -2.85
CA ILE A 340 3.82 -11.40 -4.07
C ILE A 340 3.46 -9.93 -4.31
N PHE A 341 2.16 -9.61 -4.31
CA PHE A 341 1.71 -8.24 -4.53
C PHE A 341 2.11 -7.27 -3.40
N ASP A 342 2.10 -7.70 -2.13
CA ASP A 342 2.58 -6.90 -1.00
C ASP A 342 4.10 -6.64 -1.10
N SER A 343 4.85 -7.66 -1.54
CA SER A 343 6.30 -7.58 -1.76
C SER A 343 6.66 -6.62 -2.88
N PHE A 344 5.92 -6.66 -4.00
CA PHE A 344 6.06 -5.66 -5.06
C PHE A 344 5.72 -4.26 -4.55
N THR A 345 4.59 -4.10 -3.86
CA THR A 345 4.15 -2.80 -3.32
C THR A 345 5.24 -2.15 -2.48
N SER A 346 5.78 -2.88 -1.50
CA SER A 346 6.82 -2.36 -0.60
C SER A 346 8.13 -2.00 -1.33
N ASN A 347 8.57 -2.80 -2.30
CA ASN A 347 9.78 -2.49 -3.08
C ASN A 347 9.58 -1.31 -4.03
N TRP A 348 8.39 -1.19 -4.64
CA TRP A 348 8.06 -0.05 -5.48
C TRP A 348 7.96 1.24 -4.67
N GLN A 349 7.33 1.19 -3.49
CA GLN A 349 7.28 2.31 -2.55
C GLN A 349 8.70 2.71 -2.11
N ASP A 350 9.56 1.76 -1.74
CA ASP A 350 10.97 2.02 -1.43
C ASP A 350 11.69 2.74 -2.58
N ALA A 351 11.48 2.31 -3.83
CA ALA A 351 12.07 2.97 -5.00
C ALA A 351 11.52 4.40 -5.16
N LEU A 352 10.23 4.59 -4.92
CA LEU A 352 9.55 5.87 -5.04
C LEU A 352 9.96 6.84 -3.90
N PHE A 353 10.35 6.33 -2.72
CA PHE A 353 10.94 7.17 -1.66
C PHE A 353 12.27 7.85 -2.07
N THR A 354 12.94 7.39 -3.12
CA THR A 354 14.13 8.06 -3.69
C THR A 354 13.83 9.49 -4.15
N TYR A 355 12.58 9.82 -4.47
CA TYR A 355 12.14 11.19 -4.80
C TYR A 355 12.03 12.12 -3.57
N LYS A 356 12.62 11.74 -2.42
CA LYS A 356 12.66 12.51 -1.16
C LYS A 356 11.27 12.97 -0.66
N MET A 357 10.24 12.20 -0.94
CA MET A 357 8.87 12.46 -0.47
C MET A 357 8.63 12.00 0.97
N SER A 358 7.63 12.59 1.61
CA SER A 358 7.18 12.16 2.93
C SER A 358 6.41 10.84 2.87
N PRO A 359 6.50 9.96 3.90
CA PRO A 359 5.67 8.75 4.01
C PRO A 359 4.16 9.03 3.97
N VAL A 360 3.73 10.22 4.41
CA VAL A 360 2.31 10.59 4.34
C VAL A 360 1.89 10.90 2.90
N GLN A 361 2.74 11.58 2.13
CA GLN A 361 2.50 11.83 0.71
C GLN A 361 2.47 10.53 -0.09
N MET A 362 3.36 9.59 0.23
CA MET A 362 3.33 8.23 -0.33
C MET A 362 1.98 7.56 -0.10
N MET A 363 1.53 7.58 1.15
CA MET A 363 0.28 6.95 1.52
C MET A 363 -0.94 7.65 0.89
N PHE A 364 -0.94 8.97 0.83
CA PHE A 364 -1.97 9.74 0.13
C PHE A 364 -2.03 9.36 -1.36
N GLY A 365 -0.90 9.42 -2.07
CA GLY A 365 -0.83 9.10 -3.49
C GLY A 365 -1.30 7.69 -3.80
N VAL A 366 -0.85 6.70 -3.02
CA VAL A 366 -1.30 5.31 -3.18
C VAL A 366 -2.80 5.16 -2.94
N ASN A 367 -3.35 5.77 -1.88
CA ASN A 367 -4.78 5.62 -1.57
C ASN A 367 -5.69 6.40 -2.53
N VAL A 368 -5.24 7.50 -3.15
CA VAL A 368 -5.98 8.20 -4.23
C VAL A 368 -6.25 7.26 -5.40
N PHE A 369 -5.19 6.67 -5.96
CA PHE A 369 -5.33 5.70 -7.05
C PHE A 369 -6.09 4.46 -6.58
N SER A 370 -5.95 4.07 -5.30
CA SER A 370 -6.67 2.89 -4.80
C SER A 370 -8.18 3.14 -4.76
N CYS A 371 -8.61 4.33 -4.36
CA CYS A 371 -10.02 4.72 -4.42
C CYS A 371 -10.51 4.79 -5.86
N LEU A 372 -9.74 5.38 -6.79
CA LEU A 372 -10.09 5.47 -8.20
C LEU A 372 -10.34 4.07 -8.80
N PHE A 373 -9.40 3.14 -8.61
CA PHE A 373 -9.49 1.79 -9.14
C PHE A 373 -10.62 0.98 -8.51
N THR A 374 -10.78 1.05 -7.19
CA THR A 374 -11.83 0.29 -6.49
C THR A 374 -13.23 0.83 -6.78
N VAL A 375 -13.43 2.16 -6.82
CA VAL A 375 -14.73 2.75 -7.17
C VAL A 375 -15.13 2.42 -8.59
N GLY A 376 -14.24 2.62 -9.57
CA GLY A 376 -14.59 2.34 -10.97
C GLY A 376 -14.92 0.87 -11.19
N SER A 377 -14.12 -0.05 -10.63
CA SER A 377 -14.40 -1.49 -10.69
C SER A 377 -15.71 -1.87 -9.98
N LEU A 378 -16.03 -1.28 -8.81
CA LEU A 378 -17.29 -1.54 -8.11
C LEU A 378 -18.52 -0.99 -8.85
N LEU A 379 -18.37 0.12 -9.57
CA LEU A 379 -19.44 0.71 -10.39
C LEU A 379 -19.72 -0.14 -11.62
N GLU A 380 -18.68 -0.59 -12.32
CA GLU A 380 -18.81 -1.46 -13.51
C GLU A 380 -19.51 -2.78 -13.19
N GLN A 381 -19.27 -3.33 -12.00
CA GLN A 381 -19.89 -4.58 -11.54
C GLN A 381 -21.30 -4.39 -10.97
N GLY A 382 -21.76 -3.15 -10.75
CA GLY A 382 -23.00 -2.86 -10.01
C GLY A 382 -22.93 -3.17 -8.50
N ALA A 383 -21.83 -3.75 -8.03
CA ALA A 383 -21.61 -4.20 -6.66
C ALA A 383 -21.58 -3.06 -5.63
N LEU A 384 -21.25 -1.83 -6.04
CA LEU A 384 -21.27 -0.67 -5.15
C LEU A 384 -22.68 -0.42 -4.60
N LEU A 385 -23.69 -0.42 -5.47
CA LEU A 385 -25.07 -0.15 -5.10
C LEU A 385 -25.65 -1.30 -4.28
N GLU A 386 -25.30 -2.54 -4.63
CA GLU A 386 -25.70 -3.73 -3.86
C GLU A 386 -25.12 -3.70 -2.44
N SER A 387 -23.83 -3.41 -2.31
CA SER A 387 -23.16 -3.29 -1.00
C SER A 387 -23.73 -2.15 -0.15
N LEU A 388 -24.09 -1.01 -0.76
CA LEU A 388 -24.75 0.09 -0.06
C LEU A 388 -26.17 -0.28 0.39
N ARG A 389 -26.92 -1.02 -0.43
CA ARG A 389 -28.24 -1.55 -0.03
C ARG A 389 -28.11 -2.54 1.12
N PHE A 390 -27.11 -3.43 1.08
CA PHE A 390 -26.82 -4.34 2.19
C PHE A 390 -26.51 -3.58 3.48
N MET A 391 -25.68 -2.53 3.38
CA MET A 391 -25.36 -1.64 4.51
C MET A 391 -26.62 -0.97 5.08
N ALA A 392 -27.51 -0.45 4.22
CA ALA A 392 -28.76 0.16 4.65
C ALA A 392 -29.73 -0.84 5.30
N ARG A 393 -29.75 -2.10 4.85
CA ARG A 393 -30.59 -3.17 5.42
C ARG A 393 -30.06 -3.70 6.75
N HIS A 394 -28.74 -3.72 6.95
CA HIS A 394 -28.10 -4.27 8.14
C HIS A 394 -27.25 -3.21 8.88
N SER A 395 -27.85 -2.53 9.86
CA SER A 395 -27.19 -1.53 10.70
C SER A 395 -25.97 -2.08 11.47
N GLU A 396 -26.03 -3.34 11.92
CA GLU A 396 -24.90 -4.06 12.54
C GLU A 396 -23.70 -4.18 11.60
N PHE A 397 -23.93 -4.48 10.31
CA PHE A 397 -22.87 -4.51 9.31
C PHE A 397 -22.27 -3.12 9.11
N THR A 398 -23.11 -2.08 9.06
CA THR A 398 -22.66 -0.69 8.98
C THR A 398 -21.73 -0.33 10.13
N ALA A 399 -22.14 -0.63 11.37
CA ALA A 399 -21.33 -0.38 12.54
C ALA A 399 -19.99 -1.12 12.49
N HIS A 400 -19.99 -2.39 12.09
CA HIS A 400 -18.75 -3.17 11.95
C HIS A 400 -17.84 -2.64 10.83
N ALA A 401 -18.39 -2.27 9.67
CA ALA A 401 -17.63 -1.75 8.54
C ALA A 401 -17.03 -0.37 8.85
N VAL A 402 -17.80 0.54 9.45
CA VAL A 402 -17.32 1.86 9.86
C VAL A 402 -16.26 1.73 10.95
N LEU A 403 -16.50 0.92 11.98
CA LEU A 403 -15.53 0.71 13.05
C LEU A 403 -14.24 0.09 12.52
N LEU A 404 -14.34 -0.88 11.60
CA LEU A 404 -13.19 -1.44 10.89
C LEU A 404 -12.38 -0.33 10.21
N SER A 405 -13.02 0.53 9.41
CA SER A 405 -12.32 1.59 8.70
C SER A 405 -11.74 2.65 9.63
N VAL A 406 -12.46 3.04 10.70
CA VAL A 406 -11.96 3.98 11.72
C VAL A 406 -10.75 3.41 12.44
N CYS A 407 -10.77 2.15 12.88
CA CYS A 407 -9.60 1.52 13.50
C CYS A 407 -8.40 1.48 12.53
N SER A 408 -8.63 1.25 11.24
CA SER A 408 -7.56 1.30 10.22
C SER A 408 -6.95 2.71 10.12
N ALA A 409 -7.79 3.74 10.07
CA ALA A 409 -7.39 5.13 9.94
C ALA A 409 -6.69 5.67 11.20
N CYS A 410 -7.21 5.36 12.39
CA CYS A 410 -6.56 5.65 13.67
C CYS A 410 -5.19 4.97 13.76
N GLY A 411 -5.10 3.70 13.34
CA GLY A 411 -3.84 2.97 13.26
C GLY A 411 -2.81 3.71 12.41
N GLN A 412 -3.22 4.24 11.24
CA GLN A 412 -2.34 5.00 10.36
C GLN A 412 -1.84 6.31 10.99
N LEU A 413 -2.69 7.03 11.74
CA LEU A 413 -2.25 8.21 12.50
C LEU A 413 -1.16 7.86 13.52
N PHE A 414 -1.33 6.75 14.25
CA PHE A 414 -0.32 6.26 15.19
C PHE A 414 0.97 5.84 14.47
N ILE A 415 0.88 5.25 13.27
CA ILE A 415 2.07 4.96 12.45
C ILE A 415 2.85 6.25 12.17
N PHE A 416 2.17 7.27 11.64
CA PHE A 416 2.82 8.53 11.27
C PHE A 416 3.44 9.21 12.49
N TYR A 417 2.69 9.30 13.58
CA TYR A 417 3.17 9.91 14.80
C TYR A 417 4.39 9.14 15.37
N THR A 418 4.35 7.81 15.36
CA THR A 418 5.47 6.96 15.82
C THR A 418 6.71 7.12 14.96
N ILE A 419 6.57 7.08 13.63
CA ILE A 419 7.69 7.26 12.70
C ILE A 419 8.31 8.65 12.85
N ASN A 420 7.48 9.69 12.99
CA ASN A 420 7.96 11.06 13.13
C ASN A 420 8.71 11.28 14.45
N GLN A 421 8.18 10.77 15.57
CA GLN A 421 8.78 10.98 16.90
C GLN A 421 9.96 10.03 17.16
N PHE A 422 9.78 8.72 16.93
CA PHE A 422 10.73 7.68 17.35
C PHE A 422 11.51 7.04 16.19
N GLY A 423 11.11 7.30 14.95
CA GLY A 423 11.76 6.78 13.75
C GLY A 423 11.30 5.36 13.36
N ALA A 424 11.67 4.96 12.15
CA ALA A 424 11.26 3.70 11.55
C ALA A 424 11.71 2.44 12.32
N ALA A 425 12.82 2.49 13.06
CA ALA A 425 13.33 1.34 13.81
C ALA A 425 12.41 0.97 14.98
N VAL A 426 11.98 1.96 15.77
CA VAL A 426 11.04 1.78 16.88
C VAL A 426 9.68 1.36 16.36
N PHE A 427 9.20 2.00 15.29
CA PHE A 427 7.99 1.58 14.60
C PHE A 427 8.03 0.09 14.18
N THR A 428 9.15 -0.36 13.62
CA THR A 428 9.31 -1.78 13.22
C THR A 428 9.20 -2.72 14.43
N ILE A 429 9.80 -2.36 15.57
CA ILE A 429 9.67 -3.15 16.82
C ILE A 429 8.20 -3.28 17.25
N ILE A 430 7.48 -2.15 17.31
CA ILE A 430 6.06 -2.13 17.73
C ILE A 430 5.21 -2.98 16.76
N MET A 431 5.46 -2.89 15.46
CA MET A 431 4.73 -3.69 14.47
C MET A 431 5.02 -5.19 14.56
N THR A 432 6.23 -5.59 14.94
CA THR A 432 6.56 -6.99 15.22
C THR A 432 5.81 -7.50 16.45
N LEU A 433 5.79 -6.72 17.53
CA LEU A 433 5.02 -7.06 18.75
C LEU A 433 3.53 -7.21 18.46
N ARG A 434 3.01 -6.42 17.51
CA ARG A 434 1.62 -6.53 17.07
C ARG A 434 1.31 -7.86 16.43
N GLN A 435 2.19 -8.36 15.56
CA GLN A 435 2.00 -9.69 14.96
C GLN A 435 1.96 -10.76 16.07
N ALA A 436 2.75 -10.58 17.12
CA ALA A 436 2.74 -11.49 18.27
C ALA A 436 1.43 -11.49 19.03
N PHE A 437 0.95 -10.31 19.42
CA PHE A 437 -0.33 -10.20 20.10
C PHE A 437 -1.50 -10.64 19.21
N ALA A 438 -1.44 -10.42 17.90
CA ALA A 438 -2.49 -10.85 16.98
C ALA A 438 -2.63 -12.37 16.92
N ILE A 439 -1.52 -13.11 16.89
CA ILE A 439 -1.52 -14.58 16.91
C ILE A 439 -2.08 -15.08 18.24
N LEU A 440 -1.54 -14.58 19.36
CA LEU A 440 -1.97 -14.99 20.70
C LEU A 440 -3.47 -14.69 20.93
N LEU A 441 -3.92 -13.48 20.60
CA LEU A 441 -5.29 -13.05 20.77
C LEU A 441 -6.24 -13.87 19.90
N SER A 442 -5.87 -14.18 18.66
CA SER A 442 -6.71 -15.02 17.78
C SER A 442 -6.79 -16.46 18.28
N CYS A 443 -5.69 -17.05 18.77
CA CYS A 443 -5.73 -18.37 19.40
C CYS A 443 -6.64 -18.40 20.64
N LEU A 444 -6.62 -17.35 21.46
CA LEU A 444 -7.46 -17.23 22.66
C LEU A 444 -8.94 -16.98 22.33
N ILE A 445 -9.24 -16.03 21.44
CA ILE A 445 -10.63 -15.65 21.10
C ILE A 445 -11.34 -16.75 20.31
N TYR A 446 -10.65 -17.39 19.35
CA TYR A 446 -11.26 -18.36 18.44
C TYR A 446 -11.02 -19.82 18.87
N GLY A 447 -10.40 -20.05 20.03
CA GLY A 447 -10.24 -21.37 20.62
C GLY A 447 -9.45 -22.34 19.75
N HIS A 448 -8.46 -21.86 18.99
CA HIS A 448 -7.63 -22.74 18.16
C HIS A 448 -6.79 -23.66 19.04
N THR A 449 -6.98 -24.97 18.92
CA THR A 449 -6.14 -25.97 19.58
C THR A 449 -4.75 -25.96 18.98
N VAL A 450 -3.84 -25.21 19.59
CA VAL A 450 -2.42 -25.17 19.19
C VAL A 450 -1.73 -26.41 19.75
N THR A 451 -1.30 -27.33 18.88
CA THR A 451 -0.49 -28.47 19.33
C THR A 451 0.88 -28.00 19.84
N VAL A 452 1.59 -28.83 20.59
CA VAL A 452 2.95 -28.53 21.06
C VAL A 452 3.88 -28.14 19.90
N VAL A 453 3.78 -28.82 18.76
CA VAL A 453 4.58 -28.52 17.55
C VAL A 453 4.21 -27.15 16.97
N GLY A 454 2.91 -26.82 16.94
CA GLY A 454 2.42 -25.51 16.51
C GLY A 454 2.89 -24.37 17.43
N GLY A 455 2.90 -24.61 18.75
CA GLY A 455 3.42 -23.68 19.74
C GLY A 455 4.92 -23.41 19.59
N LEU A 456 5.71 -24.47 19.35
CA LEU A 456 7.13 -24.35 19.03
C LEU A 456 7.36 -23.56 17.74
N GLY A 457 6.57 -23.82 16.69
CA GLY A 457 6.64 -23.06 15.43
C GLY A 457 6.42 -21.56 15.63
N ILE A 458 5.38 -21.18 16.39
CA ILE A 458 5.09 -19.79 16.77
C ILE A 458 6.28 -19.17 17.52
N ALA A 459 6.84 -19.88 18.51
CA ALA A 459 7.99 -19.40 19.28
C ALA A 459 9.22 -19.13 18.40
N VAL A 460 9.51 -20.02 17.45
CA VAL A 460 10.60 -19.86 16.47
C VAL A 460 10.39 -18.60 15.60
N VAL A 461 9.17 -18.38 15.10
CA VAL A 461 8.85 -17.18 14.30
C VAL A 461 9.08 -15.90 15.13
N PHE A 462 8.66 -15.88 16.40
CA PHE A 462 8.91 -14.72 17.25
C PHE A 462 10.38 -14.47 17.46
N MET A 463 11.15 -15.51 17.82
CA MET A 463 12.59 -15.40 18.01
C MET A 463 13.25 -14.82 16.75
N ALA A 464 12.87 -15.31 15.57
CA ALA A 464 13.41 -14.84 14.30
C ALA A 464 13.08 -13.37 14.01
N LEU A 465 11.84 -12.94 14.28
CA LEU A 465 11.41 -11.55 14.08
C LEU A 465 12.14 -10.59 15.05
N PHE A 466 12.28 -10.98 16.32
CA PHE A 466 13.05 -10.19 17.30
C PHE A 466 14.53 -10.12 16.94
N LEU A 467 15.13 -11.25 16.53
CA LEU A 467 16.53 -11.30 16.08
C LEU A 467 16.75 -10.37 14.88
N ARG A 468 15.84 -10.37 13.90
CA ARG A 468 15.92 -9.47 12.73
C ARG A 468 15.90 -8.01 13.12
N VAL A 469 15.00 -7.65 14.04
CA VAL A 469 14.88 -6.28 14.55
C VAL A 469 16.12 -5.85 15.32
N TYR A 470 16.67 -6.74 16.15
CA TYR A 470 17.92 -6.51 16.88
C TYR A 470 19.11 -6.32 15.93
N ALA A 471 19.28 -7.23 14.96
CA ALA A 471 20.34 -7.17 13.96
C ALA A 471 20.29 -5.86 13.16
N ARG A 472 19.10 -5.50 12.62
CA ARG A 472 18.90 -4.25 11.88
C ARG A 472 19.24 -3.01 12.70
N SER A 473 18.88 -3.03 14.00
CA SER A 473 19.18 -1.94 14.92
C SER A 473 20.67 -1.81 15.22
N ARG A 474 21.38 -2.94 15.37
CA ARG A 474 22.84 -2.98 15.61
C ARG A 474 23.61 -2.51 14.37
N MET A 475 23.24 -2.95 13.17
CA MET A 475 23.90 -2.54 11.92
C MET A 475 23.75 -1.04 11.69
N LYS A 476 22.57 -0.46 11.92
CA LYS A 476 22.38 1.00 11.82
C LYS A 476 23.24 1.78 12.83
N LYS A 477 23.44 1.26 14.04
CA LYS A 477 24.36 1.86 15.03
C LYS A 477 25.82 1.76 14.58
N ARG A 478 26.20 0.66 13.93
CA ARG A 478 27.56 0.45 13.40
C ARG A 478 27.86 1.38 12.22
N SER A 479 26.95 1.52 11.26
CA SER A 479 27.12 2.45 10.12
C SER A 479 27.24 3.92 10.54
N LYS A 480 26.64 4.32 11.67
CA LYS A 480 26.80 5.67 12.22
C LYS A 480 28.14 5.91 12.92
N LYS A 481 28.85 4.85 13.33
CA LYS A 481 30.13 4.94 14.05
C LYS A 481 31.34 4.92 13.12
N ILE A 482 31.18 4.51 11.86
CA ILE A 482 32.26 4.49 10.87
C ILE A 482 32.36 5.91 10.27
N PRO A 483 33.50 6.63 10.42
CA PRO A 483 33.69 7.92 9.78
C PRO A 483 33.65 7.78 8.25
N PRO A 484 33.17 8.78 7.50
CA PRO A 484 33.21 8.77 6.03
C PRO A 484 34.68 8.82 5.58
N GLY A 485 35.30 7.66 5.38
CA GLY A 485 36.71 7.54 5.00
C GLY A 485 37.30 6.13 5.09
N GLU A 486 36.73 5.23 5.90
CA GLU A 486 37.20 3.84 5.97
C GLU A 486 36.23 2.89 5.28
N THR A 487 36.56 2.51 4.03
CA THR A 487 35.95 1.34 3.37
C THR A 487 36.28 0.07 4.17
N PRO A 488 35.31 -0.82 4.43
CA PRO A 488 35.60 -2.09 5.08
C PRO A 488 36.44 -2.94 4.13
N VAL A 489 37.64 -3.33 4.60
CA VAL A 489 38.52 -4.30 3.93
C VAL A 489 37.72 -5.53 3.55
N GLN A 490 37.58 -5.74 2.24
CA GLN A 490 36.97 -6.92 1.65
C GLN A 490 37.89 -8.11 1.98
N LYS A 491 37.45 -9.00 2.87
CA LYS A 491 38.13 -10.28 3.06
C LYS A 491 37.89 -11.12 1.82
N VAL A 492 39.00 -11.42 1.14
CA VAL A 492 39.14 -12.31 -0.02
C VAL A 492 38.63 -13.71 0.30
#